data_AF-A0A6P0NPJ0-F1
#
_entry.id   AF-A0A6P0NPJ0-F1
#
_cell.length_a   1.000
_cell.length_b   1.000
_cell.length_c   1.000
_cell.angle_alpha   90.00
_cell.angle_beta   90.00
_cell.angle_gamma   90.00
#
_symmetry.space_group_name_H-M   'P 1'
#
loop_
_entity.id
_entity.type
_entity.pdbx_description
1 polymer ?
#
loop_
_entity_poly.entity_id
_entity_poly.type
_entity_poly.pdbx_seq_one_letter_code
_entity_poly.pdbx_strand_id
1 'polypeptide(L)'
;MSSSEEKYSRLKQIKMELKEWQERLKQIELAVERSHSSIHNYWKYLFVCGCARSGTTAITKLLNAHPLIAIGVERYKHYAKQDLIHKLSPALFKLSVFFDIREEQTNINPQHQAWENH
;
A
#
# COMPACT_ATOMS: atom_id res chain seq x y z
N MET A 1 -27.22 -49.02 31.65
CA MET A 1 -26.13 -48.07 31.93
C MET A 1 -26.51 -47.25 33.15
N SER A 2 -25.58 -47.00 34.05
CA SER A 2 -25.83 -46.22 35.27
C SER A 2 -26.03 -44.73 34.92
N SER A 3 -26.90 -44.03 35.65
CA SER A 3 -27.09 -42.57 35.54
C SER A 3 -25.77 -41.78 35.63
N SER A 4 -24.75 -42.33 36.30
CA SER A 4 -23.41 -41.76 36.39
C SER A 4 -22.61 -41.83 35.08
N GLU A 5 -22.76 -42.90 34.29
CA GLU A 5 -22.04 -43.11 33.02
C GLU A 5 -22.56 -42.21 31.91
N GLU A 6 -23.87 -41.97 31.90
CA GLU A 6 -24.55 -41.04 30.99
C GLU A 6 -24.10 -39.60 31.24
N LYS A 7 -24.07 -39.19 32.52
CA LYS A 7 -23.61 -37.87 32.92
C LYS A 7 -22.14 -37.64 32.56
N TYR A 8 -21.28 -38.65 32.74
CA TYR A 8 -19.87 -38.58 32.37
C TYR A 8 -19.68 -38.46 30.85
N SER A 9 -20.43 -39.24 30.06
CA SER A 9 -20.39 -39.17 28.60
C SER A 9 -20.86 -37.80 28.08
N ARG A 10 -21.92 -37.25 28.68
CA ARG A 10 -22.41 -35.91 28.36
C ARG A 10 -21.40 -34.82 28.68
N LEU A 11 -20.73 -34.90 29.83
CA LEU A 11 -19.66 -33.97 30.21
C LEU A 11 -18.46 -34.03 29.26
N LYS A 12 -18.08 -35.23 28.81
CA LYS A 12 -17.00 -35.43 27.84
C LYS A 12 -17.35 -34.81 26.48
N GLN A 13 -18.60 -34.97 26.03
CA GLN A 13 -19.09 -34.35 24.81
C GLN A 13 -19.06 -32.82 24.89
N ILE A 14 -19.60 -32.24 25.98
CA ILE A 14 -19.60 -30.78 26.19
C ILE A 14 -18.17 -30.21 26.20
N LYS A 15 -17.21 -30.92 26.82
CA LYS A 15 -15.80 -30.50 26.80
C LYS A 15 -15.18 -30.52 25.42
N MET A 16 -15.55 -31.48 24.57
CA MET A 16 -15.09 -31.52 23.18
C MET A 16 -15.70 -30.36 22.37
N GLU A 17 -17.01 -30.14 22.51
CA GLU A 17 -17.70 -29.03 21.84
C GLU A 17 -17.09 -27.68 22.26
N LEU A 18 -16.85 -27.45 23.56
CA LEU A 18 -16.18 -26.24 24.05
C LEU A 18 -14.79 -26.04 23.42
N LYS A 19 -14.00 -27.11 23.27
CA LYS A 19 -12.67 -27.03 22.66
C LYS A 19 -12.76 -26.68 21.17
N GLU A 20 -13.73 -27.25 20.45
CA GLU A 20 -13.99 -26.92 19.06
C GLU A 20 -14.42 -25.46 18.89
N TRP A 21 -15.32 -24.98 19.75
CA TRP A 21 -15.75 -23.58 19.77
C TRP A 21 -14.60 -22.62 20.06
N GLN A 22 -13.70 -22.97 20.99
CA GLN A 22 -12.49 -22.17 21.26
C GLN A 22 -11.57 -22.08 20.04
N GLU A 23 -11.35 -23.19 19.34
CA GLU A 23 -10.52 -23.18 18.13
C GLU A 23 -11.18 -22.34 17.03
N ARG A 24 -12.50 -22.47 16.84
CA ARG A 24 -13.24 -21.64 15.87
C ARG A 24 -13.14 -20.15 16.19
N LEU A 25 -13.26 -19.76 17.46
CA LEU A 25 -13.11 -18.37 17.88
C LEU A 25 -11.70 -17.84 17.56
N LYS A 26 -10.66 -18.64 17.85
CA LYS A 26 -9.28 -18.28 17.54
C LYS A 26 -9.04 -18.08 16.03
N GLN A 27 -9.63 -18.94 15.19
CA GLN A 27 -9.54 -18.79 13.73
C GLN A 27 -10.26 -17.54 13.24
N ILE A 28 -11.40 -17.19 13.86
CA ILE A 28 -12.13 -15.95 13.55
C ILE A 28 -11.30 -14.72 13.94
N GLU A 29 -10.70 -14.70 15.14
CA GLU A 29 -9.81 -13.61 15.57
C GLU A 29 -8.63 -13.42 14.61
N LEU A 30 -7.95 -14.50 14.23
CA LEU A 30 -6.87 -14.47 13.24
C LEU A 30 -7.35 -13.96 11.87
N ALA A 31 -8.55 -14.35 11.44
CA ALA A 31 -9.13 -13.88 10.18
C ALA A 31 -9.49 -12.39 10.25
N VAL A 32 -10.00 -11.91 11.38
CA VAL A 32 -10.29 -10.48 11.62
C VAL A 32 -9.00 -9.66 11.66
N GLU A 33 -7.95 -10.14 12.31
CA GLU A 33 -6.65 -9.46 12.37
C GLU A 33 -6.00 -9.38 10.97
N ARG A 34 -6.04 -10.48 10.21
CA ARG A 34 -5.65 -10.49 8.79
C ARG A 34 -6.51 -9.53 7.96
N SER A 35 -7.81 -9.44 8.24
CA SER A 35 -8.72 -8.54 7.54
C SER A 35 -8.46 -7.07 7.87
N HIS A 36 -8.19 -6.72 9.14
CA HIS A 36 -7.79 -5.36 9.54
C HIS A 36 -6.46 -4.95 8.89
N SER A 37 -5.49 -5.87 8.79
CA SER A 37 -4.25 -5.61 8.05
C SER A 37 -4.45 -5.47 6.54
N SER A 38 -5.53 -5.98 5.96
CA SER A 38 -5.81 -5.93 4.51
C SER A 38 -6.82 -4.86 4.10
N ILE A 39 -7.70 -4.41 5.01
CA ILE A 39 -8.65 -3.31 4.78
C ILE A 39 -7.96 -1.95 4.71
N HIS A 40 -6.82 -1.75 5.39
CA HIS A 40 -6.02 -0.53 5.26
C HIS A 40 -5.10 -0.48 4.02
N ASN A 41 -5.13 -1.50 3.16
CA ASN A 41 -4.11 -1.67 2.11
C ASN A 41 -4.60 -1.47 0.67
N TYR A 42 -5.84 -1.03 0.45
CA TYR A 42 -6.33 -0.94 -0.93
C TYR A 42 -5.74 0.22 -1.74
N TRP A 43 -5.34 1.32 -1.11
CA TRP A 43 -4.72 2.45 -1.82
C TRP A 43 -3.32 2.76 -1.30
N LYS A 44 -2.37 1.88 -1.61
CA LYS A 44 -0.92 2.15 -1.40
C LYS A 44 -0.37 3.30 -2.23
N TYR A 45 -1.13 3.76 -3.23
CA TYR A 45 -0.68 4.74 -4.21
C TYR A 45 -1.70 5.86 -4.37
N LEU A 46 -1.22 7.10 -4.35
CA LEU A 46 -1.98 8.31 -4.62
C LEU A 46 -1.50 8.91 -5.94
N PHE A 47 -2.40 9.08 -6.90
CA PHE A 47 -2.11 9.79 -8.14
C PHE A 47 -2.63 11.22 -8.03
N VAL A 48 -1.74 12.20 -8.14
CA VAL A 48 -2.11 13.62 -8.25
C VAL A 48 -2.08 14.00 -9.72
N CYS A 49 -3.24 14.38 -10.27
CA CYS A 49 -3.39 14.77 -11.67
C CYS A 49 -4.04 16.15 -11.80
N GLY A 50 -3.86 16.78 -12.96
CA GLY A 50 -4.41 18.09 -13.27
C GLY A 50 -3.80 18.63 -14.56
N CYS A 51 -4.44 19.64 -15.16
CA CYS A 51 -3.87 20.35 -16.29
C CYS A 51 -2.59 21.09 -15.88
N ALA A 52 -1.70 21.35 -16.83
CA ALA A 52 -0.56 22.22 -16.59
C ALA A 52 -1.05 23.56 -16.00
N ARG A 53 -0.37 24.06 -14.95
CA ARG A 53 -0.69 25.30 -14.23
C ARG A 53 -1.97 25.27 -13.38
N SER A 54 -2.55 24.10 -13.07
CA SER A 54 -3.74 23.97 -12.20
C SER A 54 -3.45 23.88 -10.69
N GLY A 55 -2.22 24.20 -10.25
CA GLY A 55 -1.83 24.13 -8.84
C GLY A 55 -1.36 22.76 -8.34
N THR A 56 -1.09 21.79 -9.23
CA THR A 56 -0.57 20.45 -8.85
C THR A 56 0.71 20.54 -8.02
N THR A 57 1.61 21.48 -8.32
CA THR A 57 2.83 21.71 -7.52
C THR A 57 2.53 22.09 -6.07
N ALA A 58 1.51 22.91 -5.81
CA ALA A 58 1.13 23.30 -4.45
C ALA A 58 0.58 22.10 -3.67
N ILE A 59 -0.25 21.28 -4.33
CA ILE A 59 -0.78 20.03 -3.77
C ILE A 59 0.36 19.04 -3.46
N THR A 60 1.32 18.87 -4.37
CA THR A 60 2.51 18.02 -4.14
C THR A 60 3.30 18.47 -2.92
N LYS A 61 3.53 19.79 -2.75
CA LYS A 61 4.22 20.33 -1.58
C LYS A 61 3.48 20.07 -0.28
N LEU A 62 2.15 20.27 -0.26
CA LEU A 62 1.32 20.02 0.92
C LEU A 62 1.35 18.54 1.33
N LEU A 63 1.20 17.63 0.36
CA LEU A 63 1.18 16.20 0.63
C LEU A 63 2.54 15.70 1.13
N ASN A 64 3.64 16.19 0.56
CA ASN A 64 4.99 15.89 1.03
C ASN A 64 5.33 16.46 2.42
N ALA A 65 4.52 17.35 2.98
CA ALA A 65 4.70 17.79 4.37
C ALA A 65 4.31 16.71 5.38
N HIS A 66 3.57 15.68 4.95
CA HIS A 66 3.18 14.57 5.81
C HIS A 66 4.29 13.50 5.85
N PRO A 67 4.77 13.06 7.03
CA PRO A 67 5.93 12.18 7.15
C PRO A 67 5.76 10.79 6.53
N LEU A 68 4.52 10.39 6.24
CA LEU A 68 4.19 9.10 5.63
C LEU A 68 3.90 9.17 4.12
N ILE A 69 4.01 10.35 3.50
CA ILE A 69 3.70 10.54 2.08
C ILE A 69 4.94 11.06 1.36
N ALA A 70 5.30 10.38 0.26
CA ALA A 70 6.35 10.83 -0.64
C ALA A 70 5.82 10.84 -2.08
N ILE A 71 5.76 12.04 -2.65
CA ILE A 71 5.45 12.31 -4.06
C ILE A 71 6.72 12.83 -4.70
N GLY A 72 7.25 12.05 -5.64
CA GLY A 72 8.45 12.40 -6.39
C GLY A 72 8.20 13.48 -7.44
N VAL A 73 9.25 13.83 -8.16
CA VAL A 73 9.16 14.74 -9.32
C VAL A 73 8.34 14.12 -10.45
N GLU A 74 7.82 14.95 -11.35
CA GLU A 74 7.21 14.47 -12.58
C GLU A 74 8.26 13.71 -13.42
N ARG A 75 8.01 12.42 -13.67
CA ARG A 75 8.91 11.51 -14.40
C ARG A 75 8.25 10.94 -15.64
N TYR A 76 9.10 10.55 -16.60
CA TYR A 76 8.78 9.93 -17.87
C TYR A 76 8.06 10.80 -18.89
N LYS A 77 8.04 12.12 -18.71
CA LYS A 77 7.51 13.06 -19.71
C LYS A 77 8.13 12.83 -21.10
N HIS A 78 9.43 12.56 -21.16
CA HIS A 78 10.13 12.28 -22.42
C HIS A 78 9.82 10.91 -23.01
N TYR A 79 9.36 9.95 -22.21
CA TYR A 79 8.93 8.62 -22.68
C TYR A 79 7.46 8.59 -23.10
N ALA A 80 6.65 9.54 -22.62
CA ALA A 80 5.26 9.70 -23.02
C ALA A 80 5.07 10.26 -24.45
N LYS A 81 6.13 10.23 -25.27
CA LYS A 81 6.09 10.54 -26.71
C LYS A 81 5.80 9.26 -27.50
N GLN A 82 5.15 9.41 -28.65
CA GLN A 82 4.62 8.28 -29.44
C GLN A 82 5.71 7.29 -29.89
N ASP A 83 6.92 7.78 -30.14
CA ASP A 83 8.11 7.01 -30.52
C ASP A 83 8.81 6.33 -29.33
N LEU A 84 8.61 6.81 -28.10
CA LEU A 84 9.32 6.35 -26.91
C LEU A 84 8.43 5.66 -25.87
N ILE A 85 7.12 5.55 -26.13
CA ILE A 85 6.15 4.94 -25.20
C ILE A 85 6.51 3.50 -24.83
N HIS A 86 7.17 2.78 -25.73
CA HIS A 86 7.65 1.41 -25.50
C HIS A 86 8.72 1.30 -24.41
N LYS A 87 9.33 2.42 -24.00
CA LYS A 87 10.27 2.47 -22.86
C LYS A 87 9.56 2.48 -21.50
N LEU A 88 8.27 2.80 -21.46
CA LEU A 88 7.48 2.69 -20.22
C LEU A 88 7.31 1.22 -19.86
N SER A 89 7.70 0.85 -18.65
CA SER A 89 7.52 -0.50 -18.13
C SER A 89 7.16 -0.47 -16.64
N PRO A 90 6.49 -1.50 -16.10
CA PRO A 90 6.21 -1.60 -14.68
C PRO A 90 7.46 -1.52 -13.79
N ALA A 91 8.64 -1.91 -14.32
CA ALA A 91 9.90 -1.84 -13.58
C ALA A 91 10.29 -0.41 -13.19
N LEU A 92 9.87 0.60 -13.96
CA LEU A 92 10.09 2.01 -13.68
C LEU A 92 9.34 2.52 -12.44
N PHE A 93 8.29 1.82 -12.02
CA PHE A 93 7.45 2.22 -10.88
C PHE A 93 7.82 1.48 -9.57
N LYS A 94 8.97 0.79 -9.54
CA LYS A 94 9.48 0.14 -8.32
C LYS A 94 10.03 1.19 -7.35
N LEU A 95 9.81 0.98 -6.05
CA LEU A 95 10.35 1.85 -4.99
C LEU A 95 11.88 2.01 -5.09
N SER A 96 12.59 0.95 -5.46
CA SER A 96 14.06 0.96 -5.59
C SER A 96 14.59 1.97 -6.59
N VAL A 97 13.79 2.37 -7.59
CA VAL A 97 14.17 3.37 -8.60
C VAL A 97 13.47 4.71 -8.39
N PHE A 98 12.59 4.83 -7.39
CA PHE A 98 11.76 6.02 -7.18
C PHE A 98 12.58 7.30 -7.00
N PHE A 99 13.70 7.22 -6.28
CA PHE A 99 14.63 8.33 -6.05
C PHE A 99 15.81 8.40 -7.02
N ASP A 100 15.95 7.42 -7.94
CA ASP A 100 16.93 7.44 -9.02
C ASP A 100 16.41 8.30 -10.18
N ILE A 101 16.56 9.63 -10.06
CA ILE A 101 16.12 10.61 -11.06
C ILE A 101 17.19 10.75 -12.13
N ARG A 102 16.80 10.55 -13.39
CA ARG A 102 17.68 10.66 -14.55
C ARG A 102 17.20 11.75 -15.49
N GLU A 103 18.15 12.48 -16.09
CA GLU A 103 17.87 13.64 -16.95
C GLU A 103 16.99 13.28 -18.14
N GLU A 104 17.16 12.11 -18.74
CA GLU A 104 16.39 11.65 -19.88
C GLU A 104 14.91 11.35 -19.54
N GLN A 105 14.51 11.48 -18.28
CA GLN A 105 13.18 11.14 -17.79
C GLN A 105 12.38 12.35 -17.29
N THR A 106 12.99 13.50 -17.05
CA THR A 106 12.31 14.68 -16.50
C THR A 106 12.88 15.97 -17.08
N ASN A 107 12.27 17.13 -16.78
CA ASN A 107 12.82 18.44 -17.18
C ASN A 107 13.73 19.04 -16.09
N ILE A 108 13.88 18.35 -14.96
CA ILE A 108 14.74 18.76 -13.86
C ILE A 108 16.11 18.16 -14.10
N ASN A 109 17.13 18.99 -14.17
CA ASN A 109 18.50 18.53 -14.10
C ASN A 109 18.82 18.22 -12.63
N PRO A 110 19.06 16.96 -12.23
CA PRO A 110 19.34 16.59 -10.85
C PRO A 110 20.69 17.12 -10.35
N GLN A 111 21.59 17.51 -11.26
CA GLN A 111 22.88 18.16 -10.95
C GLN A 111 22.76 19.68 -10.77
N HIS A 112 21.66 20.29 -11.22
CA HIS A 112 21.37 21.71 -11.01
C HIS A 112 20.24 21.87 -9.99
N GLN A 113 20.57 22.30 -8.77
CA GLN A 113 19.56 22.73 -7.82
C GLN A 113 18.86 23.98 -8.38
N ALA A 114 17.54 23.90 -8.55
CA ALA A 114 16.71 25.01 -9.05
C ALA A 114 16.62 26.23 -8.11
N TRP A 115 17.47 26.30 -7.06
CA TRP A 115 17.41 27.29 -5.98
C TRP A 115 18.64 28.21 -5.92
N GLU A 116 19.56 28.17 -6.90
CA GLU A 116 20.69 29.10 -6.92
C GLU A 116 20.32 30.57 -7.21
N ASN A 117 19.04 30.86 -7.47
CA ASN A 117 18.57 32.24 -7.64
C ASN A 117 17.21 32.41 -6.97
N HIS A 118 17.17 32.61 -5.64
CA HIS A 118 16.17 33.45 -4.93
C HIS A 118 16.54 33.61 -3.46
#